data_AF-A0A2T3NNS1-F1
#
_entry.id   AF-A0A2T3NNS1-F1
#
_cell.length_a   1.000
_cell.length_b   1.000
_cell.length_c   1.000
_cell.angle_alpha   90.00
_cell.angle_beta   90.00
_cell.angle_gamma   90.00
#
_symmetry.space_group_name_H-M   'P 1'
#
loop_
_entity.id
_entity.type
_entity.pdbx_description
1 polymer ?
#
loop_
_entity_poly.entity_id
_entity_poly.type
_entity_poly.pdbx_seq_one_letter_code
_entity_poly.pdbx_strand_id
1 'polypeptide(L)'
;MTRTLLIIPIFFSILLLAACSPKQHKETNIAISYITQAPKSMLVNGYYHEESVHHWLQENMQQAYDHAAIYNAQHIGFYSDQNKQVPLLTPAFSYVTALVLNPNALFSDPESSSTSTYGAHQAIIASNIHFGLKQYGAHVFAYNREKSRADAFIQTVGAERIAYLSLINQSLYSDTQPEAEDMALLAHSVDRLYTQGINKIVLLSQYADKYSAEIASAVKGIDVIISNGSKAKTEINNGSCLAYFDNQSQTWENLYLNFGADGKVDSCQFN
;
A
#
# COMPACT_ATOMS: atom_id res chain seq x y z
N MET A 1 10.95 63.01 -51.65
CA MET A 1 11.38 62.34 -50.41
C MET A 1 10.15 62.11 -49.55
N THR A 2 9.52 60.96 -49.71
CA THR A 2 8.30 60.54 -49.01
C THR A 2 8.68 59.39 -48.09
N ARG A 3 8.57 59.59 -46.78
CA ARG A 3 8.83 58.56 -45.76
C ARG A 3 7.54 57.75 -45.54
N THR A 4 7.57 56.50 -45.96
CA THR A 4 6.52 55.51 -45.68
C THR A 4 6.73 54.96 -44.28
N LEU A 5 5.77 55.19 -43.37
CA LEU A 5 5.73 54.54 -42.05
C LEU A 5 5.25 53.09 -42.23
N LEU A 6 6.09 52.14 -41.81
CA LEU A 6 5.77 50.72 -41.73
C LEU A 6 5.14 50.47 -40.34
N ILE A 7 3.83 50.23 -40.29
CA ILE A 7 3.14 49.79 -39.07
C ILE A 7 3.15 48.26 -39.09
N ILE A 8 3.95 47.66 -38.22
CA ILE A 8 3.96 46.22 -37.94
C ILE A 8 2.81 45.95 -36.94
N PRO A 9 1.83 45.07 -37.23
CA PRO A 9 0.83 44.70 -36.25
C PRO A 9 1.46 43.72 -35.24
N ILE A 10 1.47 44.11 -33.97
CA ILE A 10 1.81 43.26 -32.83
C ILE A 10 0.63 42.29 -32.62
N PHE A 11 0.71 41.10 -33.23
CA PHE A 11 -0.07 39.94 -32.80
C PHE A 11 0.83 39.11 -31.90
N PHE A 12 0.82 39.37 -30.59
CA PHE A 12 1.43 38.50 -29.60
C PHE A 12 0.47 38.31 -28.42
N SER A 13 0.19 37.03 -28.15
CA SER A 13 -0.10 36.49 -26.81
C SER A 13 -1.52 36.63 -26.25
N ILE A 14 -2.46 35.83 -26.76
CA ILE A 14 -3.50 35.21 -25.92
C ILE A 14 -3.54 33.72 -26.23
N LEU A 15 -2.52 32.98 -25.78
CA LEU A 15 -2.47 31.52 -25.85
C LEU A 15 -1.50 31.03 -24.78
N LEU A 16 -1.83 31.24 -23.49
CA LEU A 16 -1.11 30.65 -22.34
C LEU A 16 -1.93 30.82 -21.04
N LEU A 17 -3.18 30.35 -21.06
CA LEU A 17 -3.97 30.10 -19.85
C LEU A 17 -4.67 28.72 -19.92
N ALA A 18 -4.01 27.73 -20.53
CA ALA A 18 -4.26 26.33 -20.19
C ALA A 18 -3.43 25.99 -18.95
N ALA A 19 -3.66 26.73 -17.86
CA ALA A 19 -3.09 26.41 -16.57
C ALA A 19 -3.79 25.14 -16.06
N CYS A 20 -3.06 24.02 -16.06
CA CYS A 20 -3.33 22.76 -15.38
C CYS A 20 -4.79 22.53 -14.95
N SER A 21 -5.64 22.07 -15.86
CA SER A 21 -6.82 21.32 -15.41
C SER A 21 -6.30 20.10 -14.65
N PRO A 22 -6.74 19.85 -13.41
CA PRO A 22 -6.31 18.68 -12.66
C PRO A 22 -6.57 17.42 -13.49
N LYS A 23 -5.60 16.50 -13.53
CA LYS A 23 -5.74 15.24 -14.26
C LYS A 23 -7.02 14.55 -13.76
N GLN A 24 -7.97 14.33 -14.67
CA GLN A 24 -9.20 13.64 -14.33
C GLN A 24 -8.86 12.18 -14.02
N HIS A 25 -9.15 11.73 -12.80
CA HIS A 25 -8.89 10.35 -12.40
C HIS A 25 -10.05 9.44 -12.78
N LYS A 26 -9.77 8.15 -12.92
CA LYS A 26 -10.80 7.12 -13.07
C LYS A 26 -11.16 6.52 -11.72
N GLU A 27 -12.44 6.20 -11.60
CA GLU A 27 -12.94 5.40 -10.48
C GLU A 27 -12.21 4.06 -10.42
N THR A 28 -11.82 3.62 -9.23
CA THR A 28 -11.04 2.41 -9.04
C THR A 28 -11.52 1.62 -7.83
N ASN A 29 -11.88 0.35 -8.07
CA ASN A 29 -12.31 -0.60 -7.03
C ASN A 29 -11.16 -1.54 -6.65
N ILE A 30 -10.86 -1.59 -5.35
CA ILE A 30 -9.80 -2.43 -4.79
C ILE A 30 -10.36 -3.22 -3.61
N ALA A 31 -9.97 -4.48 -3.51
CA ALA A 31 -10.16 -5.30 -2.33
C ALA A 31 -8.79 -5.56 -1.70
N ILE A 32 -8.65 -5.23 -0.42
CA ILE A 32 -7.42 -5.44 0.33
C ILE A 32 -7.69 -6.44 1.45
N SER A 33 -6.85 -7.47 1.55
CA SER A 33 -6.79 -8.33 2.72
C SER A 33 -5.52 -8.05 3.52
N TYR A 34 -5.60 -8.08 4.84
CA TYR A 34 -4.44 -7.98 5.71
C TYR A 34 -4.52 -8.96 6.86
N ILE A 35 -3.52 -9.83 6.96
CA ILE A 35 -3.41 -10.79 8.06
C ILE A 35 -2.07 -10.62 8.75
N THR A 36 -2.11 -10.79 10.07
CA THR A 36 -0.93 -10.48 10.89
C THR A 36 -0.43 -11.60 11.77
N GLN A 37 -1.03 -12.79 11.63
CA GLN A 37 -0.52 -13.99 12.25
C GLN A 37 -1.07 -15.23 11.56
N ALA A 38 -0.22 -16.21 11.29
CA ALA A 38 -0.66 -17.54 10.91
C ALA A 38 -1.32 -18.28 12.10
N PRO A 39 -2.30 -19.17 11.86
CA PRO A 39 -2.95 -19.93 12.92
C PRO A 39 -1.96 -20.69 13.81
N LYS A 40 -2.14 -20.60 15.14
CA LYS A 40 -1.29 -21.33 16.10
C LYS A 40 -1.34 -22.85 15.92
N SER A 41 -2.41 -23.38 15.32
CA SER A 41 -2.54 -24.79 14.96
C SER A 41 -1.48 -25.28 13.96
N MET A 42 -0.78 -24.37 13.26
CA MET A 42 0.31 -24.68 12.33
C MET A 42 1.69 -24.70 12.99
N LEU A 43 1.76 -24.46 14.31
CA LEU A 43 3.00 -24.61 15.06
C LEU A 43 3.27 -26.10 15.32
N VAL A 44 4.42 -26.58 14.86
CA VAL A 44 4.94 -27.92 15.12
C VAL A 44 6.23 -27.78 15.90
N ASN A 45 6.29 -28.35 17.11
CA ASN A 45 7.45 -28.25 18.01
C ASN A 45 7.89 -26.79 18.29
N GLY A 46 6.93 -25.85 18.33
CA GLY A 46 7.22 -24.45 18.62
C GLY A 46 7.76 -23.64 17.43
N TYR A 47 7.65 -24.14 16.21
CA TYR A 47 7.98 -23.41 14.98
C TYR A 47 6.86 -23.55 13.95
N TYR A 48 6.68 -22.55 13.08
CA TYR A 48 5.75 -22.67 11.97
C TYR A 48 6.26 -23.67 10.94
N HIS A 49 5.40 -24.60 10.55
CA HIS A 49 5.69 -25.50 9.44
C HIS A 49 5.50 -24.74 8.12
N GLU A 50 6.60 -24.37 7.46
CA GLU A 50 6.63 -23.45 6.31
C GLU A 50 5.65 -23.86 5.20
N GLU A 51 5.66 -25.14 4.81
CA GLU A 51 4.77 -25.67 3.77
C GLU A 51 3.29 -25.53 4.14
N SER A 52 2.94 -25.79 5.40
CA SER A 52 1.55 -25.71 5.85
C SER A 52 1.05 -24.26 5.90
N VAL A 53 1.92 -23.33 6.32
CA VAL A 53 1.58 -21.90 6.34
C VAL A 53 1.51 -21.35 4.92
N HIS A 54 2.42 -21.76 4.03
CA HIS A 54 2.38 -21.37 2.61
C HIS A 54 1.10 -21.84 1.94
N HIS A 55 0.71 -23.10 2.17
CA HIS A 55 -0.55 -23.64 1.66
C HIS A 55 -1.76 -22.86 2.18
N TRP A 56 -1.82 -22.58 3.48
CA TRP A 56 -2.90 -21.78 4.08
C TRP A 56 -2.96 -20.34 3.53
N LEU A 57 -1.80 -19.67 3.37
CA LEU A 57 -1.72 -18.35 2.74
C LEU A 57 -2.28 -18.40 1.32
N GLN A 58 -1.93 -19.43 0.55
CA GLN A 58 -2.40 -19.60 -0.81
C GLN A 58 -3.91 -19.82 -0.88
N GLU A 59 -4.46 -20.72 -0.07
CA GLU A 59 -5.90 -21.01 -0.03
C GLU A 59 -6.71 -19.77 0.33
N ASN A 60 -6.28 -19.05 1.37
CA ASN A 60 -7.00 -17.85 1.80
C ASN A 60 -6.89 -16.72 0.79
N MET A 61 -5.70 -16.52 0.20
CA MET A 61 -5.52 -15.51 -0.83
C MET A 61 -6.39 -15.81 -2.05
N GLN A 62 -6.52 -17.08 -2.46
CA GLN A 62 -7.41 -17.49 -3.56
C GLN A 62 -8.88 -17.21 -3.22
N GLN A 63 -9.33 -17.57 -2.02
CA GLN A 63 -10.69 -17.29 -1.57
C GLN A 63 -10.99 -15.78 -1.55
N ALA A 64 -10.06 -14.98 -1.01
CA ALA A 64 -10.20 -13.53 -0.96
C ALA A 64 -10.23 -12.90 -2.36
N TYR A 65 -9.43 -13.42 -3.30
CA TYR A 65 -9.43 -13.02 -4.70
C TYR A 65 -10.76 -13.36 -5.39
N ASP A 66 -11.26 -14.58 -5.20
CA ASP A 66 -12.54 -15.01 -5.79
C ASP A 66 -13.70 -14.17 -5.26
N HIS A 67 -13.69 -13.84 -3.97
CA HIS A 67 -14.64 -12.90 -3.38
C HIS A 67 -14.51 -11.49 -3.94
N ALA A 68 -13.29 -10.98 -4.16
CA ALA A 68 -13.08 -9.67 -4.76
C ALA A 68 -13.62 -9.61 -6.21
N ALA A 69 -13.47 -10.70 -6.97
CA ALA A 69 -13.96 -10.80 -8.33
C ALA A 69 -15.49 -10.66 -8.44
N ILE A 70 -16.25 -11.15 -7.45
CA ILE A 70 -17.72 -10.99 -7.38
C ILE A 70 -18.11 -9.50 -7.37
N TYR A 71 -17.30 -8.64 -6.74
CA TYR A 71 -17.53 -7.20 -6.65
C TYR A 71 -16.77 -6.39 -7.71
N ASN A 72 -16.19 -7.04 -8.73
CA ASN A 72 -15.36 -6.40 -9.77
C ASN A 72 -14.22 -5.54 -9.18
N ALA A 73 -13.63 -5.97 -8.08
CA ALA A 73 -12.52 -5.28 -7.42
C ALA A 73 -11.18 -5.95 -7.74
N GLN A 74 -10.13 -5.15 -7.95
CA GLN A 74 -8.76 -5.68 -8.02
C GLN A 74 -8.29 -6.07 -6.62
N HIS A 75 -7.74 -7.27 -6.46
CA HIS A 75 -7.35 -7.80 -5.16
C HIS A 75 -5.85 -7.66 -4.89
N ILE A 76 -5.50 -7.39 -3.64
CA ILE A 76 -4.14 -7.54 -3.10
C ILE A 76 -4.20 -8.05 -1.66
N GLY A 77 -3.30 -8.97 -1.34
CA GLY A 77 -3.09 -9.48 0.01
C GLY A 77 -1.88 -8.86 0.68
N PHE A 78 -1.95 -8.70 2.00
CA PHE A 78 -0.79 -8.36 2.83
C PHE A 78 -0.68 -9.33 4.00
N TYR A 79 0.56 -9.68 4.33
CA TYR A 79 0.88 -10.47 5.51
C TYR A 79 1.97 -9.80 6.34
N SER A 80 1.83 -9.81 7.67
CA SER A 80 2.86 -9.30 8.57
C SER A 80 2.79 -9.91 9.97
N ASP A 81 3.73 -10.77 10.35
CA ASP A 81 3.81 -11.36 11.70
C ASP A 81 4.07 -10.28 12.76
N GLN A 82 3.02 -9.80 13.42
CA GLN A 82 3.11 -8.75 14.42
C GLN A 82 3.14 -9.28 15.86
N ASN A 83 2.79 -10.55 16.09
CA ASN A 83 2.84 -11.12 17.43
C ASN A 83 4.26 -11.54 17.81
N LYS A 84 4.97 -10.65 18.51
CA LYS A 84 6.34 -10.87 18.96
C LYS A 84 6.52 -12.00 19.98
N GLN A 85 5.42 -12.57 20.50
CA GLN A 85 5.45 -13.74 21.39
C GLN A 85 5.45 -15.08 20.64
N VAL A 86 5.21 -15.06 19.33
CA VAL A 86 5.16 -16.24 18.47
C VAL A 86 6.37 -16.20 17.54
N PRO A 87 6.97 -17.36 17.19
CA PRO A 87 8.04 -17.39 16.20
C PRO A 87 7.60 -16.75 14.89
N LEU A 88 8.49 -15.98 14.28
CA LEU A 88 8.28 -15.47 12.92
C LEU A 88 8.28 -16.64 11.94
N LEU A 89 7.43 -16.59 10.92
CA LEU A 89 7.48 -17.55 9.81
C LEU A 89 8.83 -17.44 9.07
N THR A 90 9.19 -16.21 8.69
CA THR A 90 10.53 -15.84 8.20
C THR A 90 10.86 -14.41 8.64
N PRO A 91 12.14 -13.99 8.64
CA PRO A 91 12.49 -12.60 8.93
C PRO A 91 11.82 -11.58 8.00
N ALA A 92 11.54 -11.95 6.74
CA ALA A 92 10.84 -11.08 5.79
C ALA A 92 9.43 -10.73 6.27
N PHE A 93 8.73 -11.69 6.87
CA PHE A 93 7.37 -11.49 7.37
C PHE A 93 7.28 -10.73 8.69
N SER A 94 8.40 -10.41 9.34
CA SER A 94 8.40 -9.38 10.39
C SER A 94 8.07 -7.97 9.86
N TYR A 95 8.18 -7.78 8.55
CA TYR A 95 7.75 -6.59 7.83
C TYR A 95 6.39 -6.84 7.16
N VAL A 96 5.88 -5.84 6.45
CA VAL A 96 4.68 -6.01 5.62
C VAL A 96 5.09 -6.63 4.29
N THR A 97 4.56 -7.81 3.98
CA THR A 97 4.78 -8.49 2.70
C THR A 97 3.51 -8.44 1.87
N ALA A 98 3.60 -7.86 0.67
CA ALA A 98 2.54 -7.93 -0.32
C ALA A 98 2.51 -9.30 -0.98
N LEU A 99 1.31 -9.85 -1.17
CA LEU A 99 1.03 -11.17 -1.74
C LEU A 99 0.09 -10.99 -2.93
N VAL A 100 0.51 -11.43 -4.12
CA VAL A 100 -0.22 -11.25 -5.38
C VAL A 100 -0.36 -12.61 -6.09
N LEU A 101 -1.57 -12.97 -6.52
CA LEU A 101 -1.81 -14.27 -7.17
C LEU A 101 -1.41 -14.31 -8.65
N ASN A 102 -1.48 -13.19 -9.36
CA ASN A 102 -1.24 -13.14 -10.81
C ASN A 102 -0.32 -11.97 -11.20
N PRO A 103 0.97 -12.21 -11.48
CA PRO A 103 1.94 -11.15 -11.70
C PRO A 103 1.96 -10.64 -13.15
N ASN A 104 1.31 -11.34 -14.08
CA ASN A 104 1.16 -10.88 -15.48
C ASN A 104 0.27 -9.63 -15.60
N ALA A 105 -0.42 -9.24 -14.51
CA ALA A 105 -1.13 -7.97 -14.38
C ALA A 105 -0.22 -6.81 -13.91
N LEU A 106 1.01 -7.10 -13.46
CA LEU A 106 1.93 -6.07 -12.93
C LEU A 106 2.91 -5.56 -13.99
N PHE A 107 3.33 -6.39 -14.96
CA PHE A 107 4.18 -5.99 -16.08
C PHE A 107 3.87 -6.86 -17.31
N SER A 108 3.58 -6.23 -18.45
CA SER A 108 3.31 -6.91 -19.72
C SER A 108 4.59 -7.46 -20.36
N ASP A 109 4.71 -8.79 -20.45
CA ASP A 109 5.43 -9.48 -21.55
C ASP A 109 4.85 -10.91 -21.75
N PRO A 110 4.45 -11.32 -22.97
CA PRO A 110 3.60 -12.48 -23.17
C PRO A 110 4.39 -13.72 -23.62
N GLU A 111 5.40 -14.18 -22.89
CA GLU A 111 6.08 -15.44 -23.26
C GLU A 111 6.85 -16.07 -22.08
N SER A 112 6.13 -16.63 -21.10
CA SER A 112 6.65 -17.73 -20.28
C SER A 112 5.52 -18.42 -19.50
N SER A 113 4.91 -19.43 -20.13
CA SER A 113 4.03 -20.38 -19.45
C SER A 113 4.75 -21.70 -19.27
N SER A 114 5.29 -21.95 -18.07
CA SER A 114 5.40 -23.31 -17.53
C SER A 114 5.62 -23.28 -16.02
N THR A 115 4.97 -24.21 -15.33
CA THR A 115 4.93 -24.46 -13.87
C THR A 115 4.19 -23.43 -13.01
N SER A 116 2.95 -23.78 -12.70
CA SER A 116 2.14 -23.26 -11.60
C SER A 116 2.87 -23.41 -10.26
N THR A 117 3.63 -22.38 -9.90
CA THR A 117 4.14 -22.19 -8.54
C THR A 117 3.51 -20.89 -8.07
N TYR A 118 2.56 -20.99 -7.15
CA TYR A 118 1.97 -19.83 -6.49
C TYR A 118 3.04 -19.19 -5.58
N GLY A 119 3.93 -18.42 -6.21
CA GLY A 119 5.03 -17.65 -5.63
C GLY A 119 5.16 -16.29 -6.33
N ALA A 120 4.05 -15.75 -6.79
CA ALA A 120 4.00 -14.58 -7.67
C ALA A 120 4.24 -13.27 -6.89
N HIS A 121 5.51 -12.86 -6.79
CA HIS A 121 5.95 -11.54 -6.30
C HIS A 121 5.58 -11.22 -4.85
N GLN A 122 6.34 -11.78 -3.92
CA GLN A 122 6.43 -11.24 -2.56
C GLN A 122 7.25 -9.95 -2.60
N ALA A 123 6.61 -8.83 -2.26
CA ALA A 123 7.28 -7.55 -2.10
C ALA A 123 7.29 -7.16 -0.62
N ILE A 124 8.48 -6.91 -0.08
CA ILE A 124 8.64 -6.43 1.29
C ILE A 124 8.48 -4.91 1.26
N ILE A 125 7.52 -4.39 2.01
CA ILE A 125 7.27 -2.97 2.20
C ILE A 125 7.71 -2.63 3.62
N ALA A 126 8.69 -1.75 3.75
CA ALA A 126 9.27 -1.34 5.02
C ALA A 126 9.67 0.14 4.97
N SER A 127 8.70 1.04 4.82
CA SER A 127 8.94 2.43 4.41
C SER A 127 9.70 3.29 5.44
N ASN A 128 9.75 2.88 6.70
CA ASN A 128 10.57 3.50 7.75
C ASN A 128 11.85 2.71 8.09
N ILE A 129 12.16 1.62 7.38
CA ILE A 129 13.32 0.77 7.67
C ILE A 129 14.44 1.04 6.67
N HIS A 130 15.65 1.25 7.18
CA HIS A 130 16.86 1.36 6.38
C HIS A 130 17.70 0.08 6.47
N PHE A 131 17.74 -0.70 5.39
CA PHE A 131 18.53 -1.95 5.32
C PHE A 131 20.04 -1.74 5.12
N GLY A 132 20.52 -0.49 5.05
CA GLY A 132 21.93 -0.19 4.77
C GLY A 132 22.32 -0.56 3.33
N LEU A 133 23.62 -0.84 3.14
CA LEU A 133 24.18 -1.22 1.83
C LEU A 133 23.74 -2.62 1.36
N LYS A 134 23.08 -3.40 2.22
CA LYS A 134 22.54 -4.73 1.91
C LYS A 134 21.06 -4.60 1.57
N GLN A 135 20.73 -3.98 0.43
CA GLN A 135 19.37 -4.12 -0.10
C GLN A 135 19.20 -5.54 -0.65
N TYR A 136 18.35 -6.32 0.00
CA TYR A 136 18.05 -7.70 -0.36
C TYR A 136 17.07 -7.74 -1.55
N GLY A 137 17.60 -7.69 -2.78
CA GLY A 137 16.85 -8.06 -3.99
C GLY A 137 15.87 -7.02 -4.55
N ALA A 138 15.34 -7.32 -5.75
CA ALA A 138 14.54 -6.40 -6.57
C ALA A 138 13.11 -6.10 -6.05
N HIS A 139 12.73 -6.61 -4.88
CA HIS A 139 11.35 -6.56 -4.36
C HIS A 139 11.27 -6.01 -2.93
N VAL A 140 12.24 -5.20 -2.52
CA VAL A 140 12.23 -4.51 -1.22
C VAL A 140 12.01 -3.01 -1.42
N PHE A 141 10.93 -2.51 -0.83
CA PHE A 141 10.45 -1.14 -0.89
C PHE A 141 10.65 -0.49 0.48
N ALA A 142 11.83 0.11 0.67
CA ALA A 142 12.32 0.53 1.96
C ALA A 142 12.80 1.98 1.98
N TYR A 143 13.11 2.51 3.17
CA TYR A 143 13.68 3.84 3.31
C TYR A 143 15.07 3.91 2.67
N ASN A 144 15.27 4.91 1.81
CA ASN A 144 16.55 5.24 1.21
C ASN A 144 17.04 6.58 1.77
N ARG A 145 18.14 6.53 2.53
CA ARG A 145 18.73 7.70 3.20
C ARG A 145 19.23 8.76 2.21
N GLU A 146 19.83 8.32 1.10
CA GLU A 146 20.37 9.21 0.06
C GLU A 146 19.27 10.00 -0.65
N LYS A 147 18.11 9.37 -0.86
CA LYS A 147 16.92 10.01 -1.43
C LYS A 147 16.07 10.72 -0.38
N SER A 148 16.37 10.50 0.91
CA SER A 148 15.59 10.94 2.07
C SER A 148 14.10 10.57 1.99
N ARG A 149 13.79 9.38 1.47
CA ARG A 149 12.42 8.86 1.30
C ARG A 149 12.41 7.36 1.10
N ALA A 150 11.24 6.75 1.28
CA ALA A 150 11.00 5.37 0.89
C ALA A 150 10.76 5.22 -0.62
N ASP A 151 11.21 4.10 -1.17
CA ASP A 151 10.66 3.60 -2.42
C ASP A 151 9.30 2.93 -2.10
N ALA A 152 8.24 3.26 -2.84
CA ALA A 152 6.88 2.76 -2.59
C ALA A 152 6.55 1.55 -3.48
N PHE A 153 5.79 0.59 -2.95
CA PHE A 153 5.22 -0.47 -3.78
C PHE A 153 4.02 0.11 -4.54
N ILE A 154 4.03 0.04 -5.87
CA ILE A 154 3.01 0.69 -6.71
C ILE A 154 2.31 -0.35 -7.57
N GLN A 155 0.99 -0.43 -7.44
CA GLN A 155 0.14 -1.23 -8.32
C GLN A 155 -0.56 -0.30 -9.32
N THR A 156 -0.60 -0.73 -10.58
CA THR A 156 -1.38 -0.04 -11.62
C THR A 156 -2.73 -0.75 -11.75
N VAL A 157 -3.82 -0.01 -11.62
CA VAL A 157 -5.19 -0.51 -11.81
C VAL A 157 -5.84 0.31 -12.91
N GLY A 158 -6.01 -0.30 -14.08
CA GLY A 158 -6.44 0.42 -15.27
C GLY A 158 -5.44 1.53 -15.63
N ALA A 159 -5.87 2.79 -15.54
CA ALA A 159 -5.02 3.97 -15.78
C ALA A 159 -4.54 4.66 -14.49
N GLU A 160 -4.94 4.14 -13.34
CA GLU A 160 -4.62 4.69 -12.03
C GLU A 160 -3.46 3.95 -11.38
N ARG A 161 -2.78 4.63 -10.46
CA ARG A 161 -1.66 4.08 -9.70
C ARG A 161 -1.99 4.22 -8.22
N ILE A 162 -1.89 3.12 -7.48
CA ILE A 162 -2.03 3.09 -6.03
C ILE A 162 -0.66 2.80 -5.43
N ALA A 163 -0.24 3.64 -4.49
CA ALA A 163 0.97 3.43 -3.73
C ALA A 163 0.65 2.80 -2.37
N TYR A 164 1.44 1.80 -2.02
CA TYR A 164 1.42 1.13 -0.73
C TYR A 164 2.72 1.45 0.00
N LEU A 165 2.58 1.98 1.20
CA LEU A 165 3.65 2.26 2.15
C LEU A 165 3.40 1.44 3.42
N SER A 166 4.42 1.28 4.25
CA SER A 166 4.27 0.65 5.55
C SER A 166 4.99 1.39 6.67
N LEU A 167 4.43 1.28 7.87
CA LEU A 167 5.01 1.82 9.08
C LEU A 167 5.25 0.67 10.07
N ILE A 168 6.52 0.26 10.15
CA ILE A 168 6.98 -0.92 10.90
C ILE A 168 7.25 -0.53 12.35
N ASN A 169 6.74 -1.32 13.30
CA ASN A 169 6.98 -1.10 14.72
C ASN A 169 8.28 -1.82 15.15
N GLN A 170 9.34 -1.05 15.31
CA GLN A 170 10.67 -1.53 15.70
C GLN A 170 10.78 -1.82 17.21
N SER A 171 9.86 -1.30 18.04
CA SER A 171 9.88 -1.49 19.49
C SER A 171 9.47 -2.91 19.89
N LEU A 172 10.10 -3.49 20.92
CA LEU A 172 9.70 -4.79 21.46
C LEU A 172 8.26 -4.81 22.04
N TYR A 173 7.68 -3.63 22.32
CA TYR A 173 6.35 -3.48 22.89
C TYR A 173 5.33 -3.07 21.84
N SER A 174 4.21 -3.79 21.77
CA SER A 174 3.11 -3.53 20.83
C SER A 174 2.39 -2.20 21.09
N ASP A 175 2.45 -1.69 22.32
CA ASP A 175 1.75 -0.46 22.72
C ASP A 175 2.61 0.81 22.60
N THR A 176 3.72 0.74 21.87
CA THR A 176 4.61 1.90 21.65
C THR A 176 4.00 2.85 20.63
N GLN A 177 4.07 4.16 20.88
CA GLN A 177 3.64 5.19 19.93
C GLN A 177 4.63 5.28 18.75
N PRO A 178 4.18 5.63 17.53
CA PRO A 178 5.07 5.92 16.42
C PRO A 178 6.08 7.03 16.76
N GLU A 179 7.33 6.85 16.35
CA GLU A 179 8.35 7.88 16.52
C GLU A 179 8.11 9.05 15.56
N ALA A 180 8.35 10.27 16.04
CA ALA A 180 8.18 11.47 15.22
C ALA A 180 9.12 11.48 14.00
N GLU A 181 10.30 10.86 14.10
CA GLU A 181 11.23 10.70 12.98
C GLU A 181 10.61 9.82 11.89
N ASP A 182 10.11 8.64 12.23
CA ASP A 182 9.44 7.73 11.28
C ASP A 182 8.26 8.41 10.56
N MET A 183 7.50 9.21 11.29
CA MET A 183 6.40 10.00 10.75
C MET A 183 6.87 11.07 9.76
N ALA A 184 7.99 11.76 10.04
CA ALA A 184 8.58 12.71 9.11
C ALA A 184 9.11 12.03 7.83
N LEU A 185 9.77 10.87 7.96
CA LEU A 185 10.23 10.08 6.82
C LEU A 185 9.05 9.66 5.92
N LEU A 186 7.94 9.26 6.53
CA LEU A 186 6.73 8.90 5.82
C LEU A 186 6.11 10.10 5.10
N ALA A 187 6.03 11.26 5.74
CA ALA A 187 5.54 12.50 5.13
C ALA A 187 6.33 12.88 3.87
N HIS A 188 7.66 12.83 3.92
CA HIS A 188 8.50 13.09 2.74
C HIS A 188 8.25 12.10 1.60
N SER A 189 7.96 10.85 1.94
CA SER A 189 7.64 9.81 0.95
C SER A 189 6.29 10.07 0.29
N VAL A 190 5.28 10.46 1.08
CA VAL A 190 3.95 10.85 0.60
C VAL A 190 4.03 12.08 -0.31
N ASP A 191 4.72 13.15 0.12
CA ASP A 191 4.91 14.35 -0.69
C ASP A 191 5.52 14.01 -2.06
N ARG A 192 6.53 13.11 -2.08
CA ARG A 192 7.14 12.67 -3.32
C ARG A 192 6.14 11.98 -4.24
N LEU A 193 5.30 11.09 -3.72
CA LEU A 193 4.28 10.39 -4.51
C LEU A 193 3.31 11.38 -5.18
N TYR A 194 2.87 12.40 -4.44
CA TYR A 194 2.07 13.49 -5.01
C TYR A 194 2.80 14.23 -6.13
N THR A 195 4.09 14.56 -5.97
CA THR A 195 4.86 15.20 -7.06
C THR A 195 5.02 14.30 -8.29
N GLN A 196 4.86 12.98 -8.14
CA GLN A 196 4.88 12.00 -9.23
C GLN A 196 3.48 11.71 -9.81
N GLY A 197 2.46 12.44 -9.36
CA GLY A 197 1.08 12.28 -9.81
C GLY A 197 0.38 11.03 -9.25
N ILE A 198 0.88 10.47 -8.15
CA ILE A 198 0.25 9.36 -7.44
C ILE A 198 -0.44 9.92 -6.20
N ASN A 199 -1.77 9.90 -6.19
CA ASN A 199 -2.61 10.51 -5.17
C ASN A 199 -3.58 9.53 -4.50
N LYS A 200 -3.37 8.22 -4.70
CA LYS A 200 -4.09 7.13 -4.03
C LYS A 200 -3.07 6.39 -3.18
N ILE A 201 -3.04 6.68 -1.89
CA ILE A 201 -1.97 6.21 -0.98
C ILE A 201 -2.58 5.41 0.17
N VAL A 202 -2.14 4.16 0.29
CA VAL A 202 -2.51 3.23 1.36
C VAL A 202 -1.30 3.00 2.26
N LEU A 203 -1.49 3.16 3.57
CA LEU A 203 -0.49 2.88 4.59
C LEU A 203 -0.86 1.61 5.36
N LEU A 204 0.05 0.63 5.40
CA LEU A 204 -0.04 -0.55 6.25
C LEU A 204 0.76 -0.30 7.54
N SER A 205 0.07 -0.12 8.67
CA SER A 205 0.69 0.15 9.96
C SER A 205 0.74 -1.10 10.83
N GLN A 206 1.90 -1.34 11.46
CA GLN A 206 2.05 -2.33 12.53
C GLN A 206 1.79 -1.77 13.93
N TYR A 207 1.41 -0.50 14.03
CA TYR A 207 1.04 0.13 15.30
C TYR A 207 -0.42 -0.20 15.65
N ALA A 208 -0.72 -0.16 16.94
CA ALA A 208 -2.07 -0.41 17.44
C ALA A 208 -3.09 0.60 16.87
N ASP A 209 -4.34 0.15 16.70
CA ASP A 209 -5.47 0.92 16.16
C ASP A 209 -5.63 2.33 16.77
N LYS A 210 -5.35 2.48 18.07
CA LYS A 210 -5.42 3.75 18.80
C LYS A 210 -4.51 4.85 18.24
N TYR A 211 -3.47 4.50 17.48
CA TYR A 211 -2.52 5.45 16.90
C TYR A 211 -2.90 5.88 15.47
N SER A 212 -3.85 5.22 14.80
CA SER A 212 -4.15 5.50 13.38
C SER A 212 -4.65 6.93 13.12
N ALA A 213 -5.44 7.51 14.04
CA ALA A 213 -5.91 8.90 13.92
C ALA A 213 -4.78 9.93 14.12
N GLU A 214 -3.83 9.64 15.01
CA GLU A 214 -2.62 10.45 15.17
C GLU A 214 -1.76 10.40 13.92
N ILE A 215 -1.60 9.20 13.34
CA ILE A 215 -0.85 9.00 12.10
C ILE A 215 -1.46 9.81 10.94
N ALA A 216 -2.78 9.70 10.74
CA ALA A 216 -3.50 10.48 9.72
C ALA A 216 -3.40 12.00 9.93
N SER A 217 -3.28 12.42 11.19
CA SER A 217 -3.16 13.84 11.53
C SER A 217 -1.77 14.37 11.22
N ALA A 218 -0.72 13.60 11.52
CA ALA A 218 0.67 13.99 11.35
C ALA A 218 1.17 13.84 9.90
N VAL A 219 0.69 12.85 9.14
CA VAL A 219 1.08 12.64 7.73
C VAL A 219 -0.10 12.89 6.82
N LYS A 220 -0.14 14.09 6.24
CA LYS A 220 -1.19 14.48 5.29
C LYS A 220 -1.01 13.78 3.95
N GLY A 221 -2.14 13.51 3.29
CA GLY A 221 -2.16 12.95 1.94
C GLY A 221 -2.25 11.42 1.87
N ILE A 222 -2.25 10.71 3.00
CA ILE A 222 -2.61 9.29 3.04
C ILE A 222 -4.14 9.17 2.97
N ASP A 223 -4.64 8.36 2.05
CA ASP A 223 -6.09 8.19 1.85
C ASP A 223 -6.65 7.03 2.66
N VAL A 224 -5.85 5.98 2.90
CA VAL A 224 -6.25 4.82 3.71
C VAL A 224 -5.13 4.42 4.66
N ILE A 225 -5.45 4.22 5.93
CA ILE A 225 -4.56 3.62 6.93
C ILE A 225 -5.16 2.30 7.37
N ILE A 226 -4.42 1.22 7.16
CA ILE A 226 -4.75 -0.12 7.58
C ILE A 226 -3.94 -0.44 8.83
N SER A 227 -4.59 -0.94 9.87
CA SER A 227 -3.95 -1.35 11.12
C SER A 227 -4.64 -2.58 11.67
N ASN A 228 -4.06 -3.17 12.71
CA ASN A 228 -4.71 -4.24 13.47
C ASN A 228 -5.60 -3.67 14.56
N GLY A 229 -6.80 -4.24 14.69
CA GLY A 229 -7.74 -3.96 15.76
C GLY A 229 -8.22 -5.24 16.43
N SER A 230 -9.05 -5.07 17.46
CA SER A 230 -9.73 -6.17 18.14
C SER A 230 -10.93 -6.74 17.37
N LYS A 231 -11.35 -6.06 16.30
CA LYS A 231 -12.43 -6.45 15.38
C LYS A 231 -12.30 -5.70 14.07
N ALA A 232 -12.85 -6.27 13.00
CA ALA A 232 -13.02 -5.60 11.73
C ALA A 232 -13.90 -4.35 11.87
N LYS A 233 -13.40 -3.17 11.52
CA LYS A 233 -14.20 -1.94 11.41
C LYS A 233 -13.51 -0.88 10.55
N THR A 234 -14.29 0.03 9.99
CA THR A 234 -13.77 1.24 9.33
C THR A 234 -14.28 2.50 10.01
N GLU A 235 -13.51 3.57 9.93
CA GLU A 235 -13.90 4.93 10.33
C GLU A 235 -13.26 5.96 9.40
N ILE A 236 -13.89 7.12 9.24
CA ILE A 236 -13.32 8.22 8.46
C ILE A 236 -12.77 9.27 9.42
N ASN A 237 -11.50 9.62 9.27
CA ASN A 237 -10.82 10.65 10.05
C ASN A 237 -10.07 11.60 9.12
N ASN A 238 -10.39 12.90 9.18
CA ASN A 238 -9.72 13.93 8.38
C ASN A 238 -9.67 13.65 6.86
N GLY A 239 -10.69 12.95 6.33
CA GLY A 239 -10.75 12.57 4.92
C GLY A 239 -9.95 11.31 4.55
N SER A 240 -9.28 10.67 5.51
CA SER A 240 -8.67 9.36 5.36
C SER A 240 -9.59 8.27 5.90
N CYS A 241 -9.64 7.12 5.24
CA CYS A 241 -10.23 5.93 5.83
C CYS A 241 -9.23 5.26 6.77
N LEU A 242 -9.65 5.00 8.00
CA LEU A 242 -8.95 4.15 8.94
C LEU A 242 -9.66 2.79 8.95
N ALA A 243 -8.95 1.74 8.57
CA ALA A 243 -9.46 0.39 8.51
C ALA A 243 -8.69 -0.50 9.48
N TYR A 244 -9.43 -1.25 10.30
CA TYR A 244 -8.87 -2.12 11.31
C TYR A 244 -9.27 -3.54 11.00
N PHE A 245 -8.29 -4.41 10.80
CA PHE A 245 -8.50 -5.84 10.61
C PHE A 245 -8.49 -6.54 11.95
N ASP A 246 -9.33 -7.57 12.12
CA ASP A 246 -9.33 -8.37 13.34
C ASP A 246 -8.03 -9.17 13.46
N ASN A 247 -7.26 -8.88 14.52
CA ASN A 247 -5.99 -9.53 14.80
C ASN A 247 -6.12 -11.00 15.27
N GLN A 248 -7.32 -11.47 15.57
CA GLN A 248 -7.62 -12.86 15.89
C GLN A 248 -8.21 -13.64 14.70
N SER A 249 -8.60 -12.95 13.62
CA SER A 249 -9.21 -13.59 12.47
C SER A 249 -8.19 -14.49 11.76
N GLN A 250 -8.63 -15.71 11.45
CA GLN A 250 -7.86 -16.68 10.66
C GLN A 250 -8.31 -16.73 9.20
N THR A 251 -9.38 -16.00 8.88
CA THR A 251 -9.96 -15.87 7.54
C THR A 251 -9.59 -14.51 6.97
N TRP A 252 -9.24 -14.49 5.70
CA TRP A 252 -8.91 -13.25 5.00
C TRP A 252 -10.18 -12.46 4.70
N GLU A 253 -10.46 -11.48 5.55
CA GLU A 253 -11.49 -10.48 5.28
C GLU A 253 -11.00 -9.52 4.19
N ASN A 254 -11.94 -8.99 3.41
CA ASN A 254 -11.65 -7.97 2.39
C ASN A 254 -12.17 -6.62 2.85
N LEU A 255 -11.27 -5.64 2.89
CA LEU A 255 -11.63 -4.23 2.86
C LEU A 255 -11.87 -3.82 1.41
N TYR A 256 -13.09 -3.40 1.10
CA TYR A 256 -13.45 -2.86 -0.21
C TYR A 256 -13.28 -1.35 -0.20
N LEU A 257 -12.46 -0.86 -1.13
CA LEU A 257 -12.14 0.54 -1.34
C LEU A 257 -12.64 0.97 -2.72
N ASN A 258 -13.38 2.08 -2.77
CA ASN A 258 -13.67 2.79 -4.00
C ASN A 258 -12.96 4.14 -3.96
N PHE A 259 -12.05 4.36 -4.91
CA PHE A 259 -11.50 5.68 -5.16
C PHE A 259 -12.30 6.37 -6.25
N GLY A 260 -12.80 7.56 -5.97
CA GLY A 260 -13.54 8.42 -6.89
C GLY A 260 -12.66 9.08 -7.96
N ALA A 261 -13.33 9.76 -8.89
CA ALA A 261 -12.71 10.46 -10.01
C ALA A 261 -11.91 11.74 -9.61
N ASP A 262 -12.07 12.19 -8.37
CA ASP A 262 -11.26 13.25 -7.74
C ASP A 262 -9.97 12.70 -7.09
N GLY A 263 -9.81 11.38 -7.09
CA GLY A 263 -8.68 10.69 -6.47
C GLY A 263 -8.86 10.42 -4.97
N LYS A 264 -10.04 10.70 -4.38
CA LYS A 264 -10.35 10.45 -2.98
C LYS A 264 -11.14 9.17 -2.77
N VAL A 265 -11.22 8.73 -1.51
CA VAL A 265 -11.93 7.50 -1.14
C VAL A 265 -13.41 7.84 -0.97
N ASP A 266 -14.24 7.32 -1.87
CA ASP A 266 -15.70 7.48 -1.84
C ASP A 266 -16.35 6.44 -0.92
N SER A 267 -15.79 5.22 -0.85
CA SER A 267 -16.24 4.19 0.08
C SER A 267 -15.10 3.33 0.62
N CYS A 268 -15.25 2.87 1.87
CA CYS A 268 -14.27 2.08 2.59
C CYS A 268 -14.97 1.22 3.66
N GLN A 269 -15.17 -0.06 3.36
CA GLN A 269 -15.95 -0.95 4.24
C GLN A 269 -15.52 -2.41 4.13
N PHE A 270 -15.69 -3.14 5.22
CA PHE A 270 -15.65 -4.61 5.22
C PHE A 270 -17.01 -5.15 4.76
N ASN A 271 -17.01 -6.25 4.00
CA ASN A 271 -18.21 -7.01 3.65
C ASN A 271 -18.21 -8.37 4.36
#